data_AF-A0A8J8SL22-F1
#
_entry.id   AF-A0A8J8SL22-F1
#
_cell.length_a   1.000
_cell.length_b   1.000
_cell.length_c   1.000
_cell.angle_alpha   90.00
_cell.angle_beta   90.00
_cell.angle_gamma   90.00
#
_symmetry.space_group_name_H-M   'P 1'
#
loop_
_entity.id
_entity.type
_entity.pdbx_description
1 polymer ?
#
loop_
_entity_poly.entity_id
_entity_poly.type
_entity_poly.pdbx_seq_one_letter_code
_entity_poly.pdbx_strand_id
1 'polypeptide(L)'
;MTLDMHEARRMLAAADQGDHTAAAGQPQDALISAFAVSALAETRPDRAWAELMRLLAAQWPDGMIPHLIYHQAGGAFPGSGLWVTGRPVTTSGLTALPILGTVLRRLHGQAPDPALARAALTVIDRWHGWFGTHRDPHGTGLAAIIHPWESARPAAADWDAAFARVPVEGVEAYLPAGAGPEQARAVWLIERFRSLGWETTELHDTSPFCVVDPGLNAVLIRSCDDLAALAEELNQPEIAEGNRTIAARAREAMTDLAQGGRYAPLDRITGQLIDSRSAGTVLPGWAGLPVGADHHGPVEPWAADLLGLSPPQGEDLLTAAVIAGGFHRADAPAGKTV
;
A
#
# COMPACT_ATOMS: atom_id res chain seq x y z
N MET A 1 -3.67 12.61 -19.58
CA MET A 1 -4.47 13.82 -19.33
C MET A 1 -3.89 14.45 -18.08
N THR A 2 -3.28 15.63 -18.18
CA THR A 2 -2.65 16.28 -17.02
C THR A 2 -3.75 16.98 -16.23
N LEU A 3 -4.03 16.52 -15.01
CA LEU A 3 -4.93 17.21 -14.07
C LEU A 3 -4.29 18.53 -13.65
N ASP A 4 -5.03 19.64 -13.77
CA ASP A 4 -4.60 20.94 -13.23
C ASP A 4 -4.72 20.94 -11.69
N MET A 5 -3.80 21.64 -11.01
CA MET A 5 -3.72 21.71 -9.55
C MET A 5 -5.01 22.20 -8.90
N HIS A 6 -5.73 23.11 -9.57
CA HIS A 6 -7.03 23.56 -9.10
C HIS A 6 -8.07 22.43 -9.11
N GLU A 7 -8.02 21.54 -10.09
CA GLU A 7 -8.90 20.38 -10.16
C GLU A 7 -8.57 19.35 -9.08
N ALA A 8 -7.28 19.08 -8.87
CA ALA A 8 -6.84 18.20 -7.79
C ALA A 8 -7.32 18.69 -6.41
N ARG A 9 -7.15 19.98 -6.11
CA ARG A 9 -7.64 20.58 -4.85
C ARG A 9 -9.16 20.53 -4.72
N ARG A 10 -9.91 20.77 -5.80
CA ARG A 10 -11.37 20.63 -5.79
C ARG A 10 -11.80 19.20 -5.52
N MET A 11 -11.15 18.21 -6.12
CA MET A 11 -11.46 16.80 -5.91
C MET A 11 -11.16 16.37 -4.48
N LEU A 12 -10.02 16.78 -3.92
CA LEU A 12 -9.67 16.52 -2.53
C LEU A 12 -10.69 17.15 -1.56
N ALA A 13 -11.10 18.41 -1.81
CA ALA A 13 -12.11 19.08 -1.01
C ALA A 13 -13.50 18.41 -1.12
N ALA A 14 -13.87 17.91 -2.30
CA ALA A 14 -15.12 17.20 -2.50
C ALA A 14 -15.14 15.81 -1.83
N ALA A 15 -13.98 15.19 -1.63
CA ALA A 15 -13.80 13.93 -0.94
C ALA A 15 -13.55 14.10 0.57
N ASP A 16 -13.50 15.33 1.10
CA ASP A 16 -13.23 15.57 2.51
C ASP A 16 -14.48 15.31 3.36
N GLN A 17 -14.41 14.30 4.23
CA GLN A 17 -15.48 13.96 5.18
C GLN A 17 -15.24 14.56 6.58
N GLY A 18 -14.24 15.45 6.72
CA GLY A 18 -13.91 16.16 7.95
C GLY A 18 -12.78 15.52 8.76
N ASP A 19 -12.76 14.20 8.91
CA ASP A 19 -11.71 13.46 9.62
C ASP A 19 -11.02 12.38 8.76
N HIS A 20 -11.56 12.09 7.57
CA HIS A 20 -10.97 11.22 6.55
C HIS A 20 -11.28 11.72 5.13
N THR A 21 -10.47 11.30 4.16
CA THR A 21 -10.66 11.59 2.74
C THR A 21 -11.24 10.36 2.06
N ALA A 22 -12.51 10.45 1.65
CA ALA A 22 -13.19 9.45 0.84
C ALA A 22 -14.36 10.08 0.09
N ALA A 23 -14.54 9.69 -1.18
CA ALA A 23 -15.78 10.05 -1.88
C ALA A 23 -16.99 9.40 -1.17
N ALA A 24 -18.16 10.03 -1.26
CA ALA A 24 -19.36 9.52 -0.60
C ALA A 24 -19.66 8.07 -1.03
N GLY A 25 -19.84 7.17 -0.05
CA GLY A 25 -20.08 5.74 -0.29
C GLY A 25 -18.86 4.93 -0.71
N GLN A 26 -17.66 5.52 -0.74
CA GLN A 26 -16.38 4.84 -0.96
C GLN A 26 -15.66 4.64 0.39
N PRO A 27 -14.87 3.56 0.55
CA PRO A 27 -13.98 3.44 1.69
C PRO A 27 -12.88 4.51 1.69
N GLN A 28 -12.36 4.83 2.87
CA GLN A 28 -11.07 5.50 3.00
C GLN A 28 -9.99 4.50 2.56
N ASP A 29 -9.15 4.89 1.62
CA ASP A 29 -8.03 4.11 1.12
C ASP A 29 -6.72 4.60 1.75
N ALA A 30 -5.91 3.69 2.27
CA ALA A 30 -4.70 4.04 3.01
C ALA A 30 -3.67 4.80 2.16
N LEU A 31 -3.53 4.47 0.87
CA LEU A 31 -2.59 5.15 -0.01
C LEU A 31 -3.12 6.54 -0.42
N ILE A 32 -4.42 6.66 -0.67
CA ILE A 32 -5.05 7.97 -0.91
C ILE A 32 -4.89 8.86 0.32
N SER A 33 -5.13 8.34 1.53
CA SER A 33 -4.95 9.08 2.77
C SER A 33 -3.49 9.48 2.99
N ALA A 34 -2.52 8.63 2.68
CA ALA A 34 -1.08 8.97 2.73
C ALA A 34 -0.75 10.20 1.86
N PHE A 35 -1.30 10.27 0.66
CA PHE A 35 -1.14 11.42 -0.23
C PHE A 35 -1.96 12.64 0.22
N ALA A 36 -3.18 12.44 0.71
CA ALA A 36 -4.01 13.50 1.26
C ALA A 36 -3.33 14.18 2.47
N VAL A 37 -2.73 13.41 3.39
CA VAL A 37 -1.94 13.95 4.50
C VAL A 37 -0.85 14.88 3.98
N SER A 38 -0.07 14.40 3.00
CA SER A 38 1.08 15.15 2.49
C SER A 38 0.67 16.41 1.72
N ALA A 39 -0.46 16.35 1.02
CA ALA A 39 -1.07 17.49 0.33
C ALA A 39 -1.63 18.56 1.29
N LEU A 40 -2.12 18.14 2.45
CA LEU A 40 -2.77 19.01 3.42
C LEU A 40 -1.79 19.59 4.44
N ALA A 41 -0.61 19.00 4.60
CA ALA A 41 0.34 19.33 5.65
C ALA A 41 0.69 20.83 5.71
N GLU A 42 0.88 21.50 4.57
CA GLU A 42 1.21 22.93 4.52
C GLU A 42 -0.02 23.84 4.73
N THR A 43 -1.15 23.50 4.12
CA THR A 43 -2.31 24.42 4.02
C THR A 43 -3.38 24.19 5.07
N ARG A 44 -3.52 22.96 5.57
CA ARG A 44 -4.51 22.51 6.55
C ARG A 44 -3.90 21.49 7.51
N PRO A 45 -2.89 21.87 8.32
CA PRO A 45 -2.10 20.95 9.15
C PRO A 45 -2.95 20.13 10.12
N ASP A 46 -3.92 20.74 10.80
CA ASP A 46 -4.82 20.04 11.73
C ASP A 46 -5.61 18.92 11.02
N ARG A 47 -6.03 19.18 9.78
CA ARG A 47 -6.74 18.20 8.97
C ARG A 47 -5.82 17.08 8.47
N ALA A 48 -4.56 17.39 8.16
CA ALA A 48 -3.55 16.41 7.79
C ALA A 48 -3.25 15.45 8.95
N TRP A 49 -3.09 15.99 10.17
CA TRP A 49 -2.96 15.18 11.38
C TRP A 49 -4.21 14.35 11.65
N ALA A 50 -5.40 14.92 11.50
CA ALA A 50 -6.66 14.18 11.65
C ALA A 50 -6.77 13.01 10.66
N GLU A 51 -6.39 13.22 9.39
CA GLU A 51 -6.39 12.17 8.34
C GLU A 51 -5.48 10.99 8.74
N LEU A 52 -4.24 11.31 9.13
CA LEU A 52 -3.26 10.30 9.52
C LEU A 52 -3.73 9.54 10.76
N MET A 53 -4.15 10.25 11.81
CA MET A 53 -4.58 9.62 13.05
C MET A 53 -5.85 8.78 12.85
N ARG A 54 -6.76 9.18 11.95
CA ARG A 54 -7.95 8.41 11.59
C ARG A 54 -7.59 7.11 10.87
N LEU A 55 -6.63 7.16 9.95
CA LEU A 55 -6.09 5.96 9.29
C LEU A 55 -5.42 5.02 10.30
N LEU A 56 -4.54 5.55 11.14
CA LEU A 56 -3.80 4.79 12.15
C LEU A 56 -4.71 4.15 13.22
N ALA A 57 -5.84 4.78 13.55
CA ALA A 57 -6.83 4.23 14.47
C ALA A 57 -7.49 2.93 13.97
N ALA A 58 -7.39 2.62 12.67
CA ALA A 58 -7.88 1.36 12.10
C ALA A 58 -6.88 0.20 12.21
N GLN A 59 -5.70 0.39 12.82
CA GLN A 59 -4.72 -0.68 13.01
C GLN A 59 -5.34 -1.85 13.79
N TRP A 60 -5.12 -3.06 13.30
CA TRP A 60 -5.56 -4.29 13.94
C TRP A 60 -4.71 -4.60 15.20
N PRO A 61 -5.23 -5.44 16.12
CA PRO A 61 -4.48 -5.83 17.32
C PRO A 61 -3.11 -6.47 17.05
N ASP A 62 -2.94 -7.14 15.91
CA ASP A 62 -1.69 -7.77 15.48
C ASP A 62 -0.67 -6.76 14.87
N GLY A 63 -1.09 -5.53 14.58
CA GLY A 63 -0.25 -4.49 13.99
C GLY A 63 -0.56 -4.20 12.51
N MET A 64 -1.42 -4.97 11.84
CA MET A 64 -1.77 -4.70 10.44
C MET A 64 -2.52 -3.37 10.30
N ILE A 65 -2.09 -2.50 9.38
CA ILE A 65 -2.93 -1.40 8.90
C ILE A 65 -3.63 -1.87 7.61
N PRO A 66 -4.98 -1.84 7.57
CA PRO A 66 -5.75 -2.27 6.41
C PRO A 66 -5.68 -1.25 5.27
N HIS A 67 -5.74 -1.71 4.01
CA HIS A 67 -5.77 -0.81 2.86
C HIS A 67 -7.10 -0.05 2.68
N LEU A 68 -8.23 -0.61 3.15
CA LEU A 68 -9.54 0.05 3.08
C LEU A 68 -10.25 0.10 4.43
N ILE A 69 -10.87 1.25 4.73
CA ILE A 69 -11.68 1.49 5.94
C ILE A 69 -13.07 2.00 5.54
N TYR A 70 -14.12 1.29 5.93
CA TYR A 70 -15.51 1.58 5.56
C TYR A 70 -16.21 2.32 6.70
N HIS A 71 -16.15 3.65 6.69
CA HIS A 71 -16.81 4.51 7.69
C HIS A 71 -18.34 4.55 7.51
N GLN A 72 -18.83 4.26 6.31
CA GLN A 72 -20.24 4.23 5.96
C GLN A 72 -20.53 3.03 5.05
N ALA A 73 -21.77 2.54 5.08
CA ALA A 73 -22.23 1.57 4.09
C ALA A 73 -22.33 2.26 2.72
N GLY A 74 -21.89 1.55 1.68
CA GLY A 74 -21.87 2.07 0.31
C GLY A 74 -21.98 0.95 -0.72
N GLY A 75 -22.16 1.34 -1.98
CA GLY A 75 -22.28 0.41 -3.11
C GLY A 75 -20.97 0.11 -3.84
N ALA A 76 -19.85 0.67 -3.37
CA ALA A 76 -18.54 0.46 -3.97
C ALA A 76 -18.14 -1.03 -3.96
N PHE A 77 -17.53 -1.48 -5.05
CA PHE A 77 -16.86 -2.78 -5.07
C PHE A 77 -15.35 -2.59 -4.80
N PRO A 78 -14.70 -3.41 -3.96
CA PRO A 78 -15.30 -4.46 -3.12
C PRO A 78 -16.15 -3.87 -2.01
N GLY A 79 -17.33 -4.44 -1.79
CA GLY A 79 -18.23 -3.98 -0.73
C GLY A 79 -17.74 -4.40 0.66
N SER A 80 -18.11 -3.64 1.69
CA SER A 80 -17.76 -3.95 3.09
C SER A 80 -18.17 -5.37 3.51
N GLY A 81 -19.33 -5.85 3.02
CA GLY A 81 -19.85 -7.20 3.27
C GLY A 81 -19.04 -8.34 2.66
N LEU A 82 -18.10 -8.05 1.75
CA LEU A 82 -17.20 -9.07 1.22
C LEU A 82 -16.14 -9.48 2.25
N TRP A 83 -15.66 -8.51 3.04
CA TRP A 83 -14.52 -8.69 3.94
C TRP A 83 -14.87 -9.47 5.21
N VAL A 84 -15.96 -9.09 5.90
CA VAL A 84 -16.43 -9.75 7.14
C VAL A 84 -15.30 -9.98 8.17
N THR A 85 -14.54 -8.92 8.47
CA THR A 85 -13.33 -8.99 9.32
C THR A 85 -13.61 -8.95 10.82
N GLY A 86 -14.87 -8.79 11.23
CA GLY A 86 -15.30 -8.71 12.62
C GLY A 86 -14.83 -7.45 13.36
N ARG A 87 -14.30 -6.45 12.64
CA ARG A 87 -13.79 -5.20 13.23
C ARG A 87 -14.93 -4.22 13.58
N PRO A 88 -14.80 -3.41 14.65
CA PRO A 88 -15.83 -2.46 15.06
C PRO A 88 -16.20 -1.44 13.97
N VAL A 89 -15.18 -0.87 13.32
CA VAL A 89 -15.31 -0.20 12.02
C VAL A 89 -14.90 -1.23 10.98
N THR A 90 -15.75 -1.46 9.97
CA THR A 90 -15.42 -2.47 8.96
C THR A 90 -14.18 -2.03 8.18
N THR A 91 -13.19 -2.91 8.10
CA THR A 91 -11.99 -2.72 7.27
C THR A 91 -11.87 -3.87 6.31
N SER A 92 -11.08 -3.69 5.25
CA SER A 92 -10.53 -4.83 4.52
C SER A 92 -9.66 -5.71 5.42
N GLY A 93 -9.41 -6.94 4.98
CA GLY A 93 -8.46 -7.86 5.62
C GLY A 93 -7.07 -7.90 4.97
N LEU A 94 -6.80 -7.06 3.97
CA LEU A 94 -5.48 -6.92 3.33
C LEU A 94 -4.79 -5.65 3.80
N THR A 95 -3.45 -5.65 3.80
CA THR A 95 -2.64 -4.50 4.20
C THR A 95 -2.41 -3.51 3.06
N ALA A 96 -1.89 -2.34 3.39
CA ALA A 96 -1.54 -1.26 2.46
C ALA A 96 -0.05 -1.25 2.10
N LEU A 97 0.31 -0.43 1.11
CA LEU A 97 1.69 -0.08 0.81
C LEU A 97 2.35 0.64 2.02
N PRO A 98 3.52 0.20 2.52
CA PRO A 98 4.10 0.66 3.78
C PRO A 98 4.79 2.03 3.70
N ILE A 99 4.07 3.08 3.32
CA ILE A 99 4.62 4.43 3.07
C ILE A 99 4.50 5.38 4.27
N LEU A 100 3.80 4.97 5.34
CA LEU A 100 3.35 5.91 6.38
C LEU A 100 4.49 6.47 7.24
N GLY A 101 5.64 5.81 7.35
CA GLY A 101 6.81 6.37 8.06
C GLY A 101 7.38 7.59 7.34
N THR A 102 7.49 7.53 6.01
CA THR A 102 7.86 8.69 5.17
C THR A 102 6.82 9.81 5.27
N VAL A 103 5.53 9.47 5.23
CA VAL A 103 4.43 10.46 5.35
C VAL A 103 4.46 11.15 6.71
N LEU A 104 4.64 10.39 7.80
CA LEU A 104 4.71 10.95 9.15
C LEU A 104 5.91 11.89 9.29
N ARG A 105 7.09 11.50 8.79
CA ARG A 105 8.28 12.35 8.82
C ARG A 105 8.06 13.67 8.08
N ARG A 106 7.47 13.62 6.87
CA ARG A 106 7.14 14.82 6.09
C ARG A 106 6.12 15.69 6.83
N LEU A 107 5.04 15.09 7.34
CA LEU A 107 4.01 15.81 8.08
C LEU A 107 4.60 16.50 9.31
N HIS A 108 5.40 15.80 10.11
CA HIS A 108 6.03 16.39 11.30
C HIS A 108 7.01 17.52 10.95
N GLY A 109 7.76 17.39 9.86
CA GLY A 109 8.67 18.45 9.39
C GLY A 109 7.95 19.72 8.94
N GLN A 110 6.75 19.59 8.35
CA GLN A 110 5.95 20.73 7.87
C GLN A 110 5.01 21.32 8.92
N ALA A 111 4.45 20.46 9.77
CA ALA A 111 3.49 20.79 10.81
C ALA A 111 3.85 20.05 12.12
N PRO A 112 4.87 20.53 12.86
CA PRO A 112 5.37 19.81 14.03
C PRO A 112 4.33 19.65 15.14
N ASP A 113 4.00 18.40 15.43
CA ASP A 113 3.31 17.99 16.66
C ASP A 113 4.04 16.79 17.28
N PRO A 114 4.94 17.01 18.26
CA PRO A 114 5.71 15.93 18.86
C PRO A 114 4.85 14.90 19.62
N ALA A 115 3.68 15.29 20.12
CA ALA A 115 2.82 14.38 20.87
C ALA A 115 2.11 13.41 19.92
N LEU A 116 1.47 13.93 18.87
CA LEU A 116 0.87 13.11 17.83
C LEU A 116 1.92 12.29 17.08
N ALA A 117 3.10 12.86 16.81
CA ALA A 117 4.17 12.14 16.14
C ALA A 117 4.64 10.92 16.94
N ARG A 118 4.82 11.03 18.27
CA ARG A 118 5.17 9.86 19.11
C ARG A 118 4.07 8.79 19.14
N ALA A 119 2.80 9.20 19.16
CA ALA A 119 1.68 8.28 19.06
C ALA A 119 1.70 7.54 17.71
N ALA A 120 1.88 8.27 16.61
CA ALA A 120 1.95 7.72 15.27
C ALA A 120 3.17 6.81 15.06
N LEU A 121 4.35 7.18 15.59
CA LEU A 121 5.56 6.36 15.58
C LEU A 121 5.28 4.95 16.13
N THR A 122 4.63 4.87 17.28
CA THR A 122 4.31 3.60 17.95
C THR A 122 3.42 2.71 17.08
N VAL A 123 2.42 3.29 16.41
CA VAL A 123 1.51 2.55 15.53
C VAL A 123 2.24 2.06 14.28
N ILE A 124 3.00 2.93 13.62
CA ILE A 124 3.69 2.59 12.37
C ILE A 124 4.83 1.59 12.63
N ASP A 125 5.54 1.69 13.74
CA ASP A 125 6.57 0.72 14.15
C ASP A 125 6.00 -0.70 14.27
N ARG A 126 4.85 -0.85 14.94
CA ARG A 126 4.15 -2.14 15.02
C ARG A 126 3.75 -2.67 13.64
N TRP A 127 3.38 -1.79 12.72
CA TRP A 127 3.04 -2.18 11.36
C TRP A 127 4.26 -2.60 10.54
N HIS A 128 5.39 -1.90 10.68
CA HIS A 128 6.66 -2.33 10.05
C HIS A 128 7.12 -3.69 10.58
N GLY A 129 7.05 -3.92 11.89
CA GLY A 129 7.34 -5.23 12.50
C GLY A 129 6.36 -6.33 12.07
N TRP A 130 5.10 -5.98 11.80
CA TRP A 130 4.08 -6.91 11.30
C TRP A 130 4.47 -7.50 9.94
N PHE A 131 5.07 -6.74 9.02
CA PHE A 131 5.56 -7.27 7.74
C PHE A 131 6.60 -8.38 7.94
N GLY A 132 7.55 -8.19 8.87
CA GLY A 132 8.61 -9.16 9.16
C GLY A 132 8.13 -10.43 9.87
N THR A 133 6.90 -10.46 10.37
CA THR A 133 6.34 -11.61 11.11
C THR A 133 5.22 -12.31 10.35
N HIS A 134 4.37 -11.56 9.64
CA HIS A 134 3.19 -12.08 8.95
C HIS A 134 3.42 -12.21 7.45
N ARG A 135 4.29 -11.37 6.87
CA ARG A 135 4.64 -11.38 5.43
C ARG A 135 6.02 -11.95 5.14
N ASP A 136 6.77 -12.27 6.19
CA ASP A 136 8.04 -12.98 6.13
C ASP A 136 8.19 -13.98 7.29
N PRO A 137 7.25 -14.92 7.48
CA PRO A 137 7.28 -15.83 8.64
C PRO A 137 8.54 -16.71 8.68
N HIS A 138 9.21 -16.89 7.54
CA HIS A 138 10.44 -17.69 7.40
C HIS A 138 11.72 -16.86 7.61
N GLY A 139 11.61 -15.55 7.85
CA GLY A 139 12.75 -14.68 8.11
C GLY A 139 13.74 -14.58 6.94
N THR A 140 13.25 -14.44 5.71
CA THR A 140 14.10 -14.23 4.53
C THR A 140 14.65 -12.80 4.44
N GLY A 141 14.07 -11.86 5.18
CA GLY A 141 14.40 -10.44 5.14
C GLY A 141 13.51 -9.62 4.22
N LEU A 142 12.59 -10.23 3.47
CA LEU A 142 11.68 -9.53 2.56
C LEU A 142 10.22 -9.91 2.85
N ALA A 143 9.30 -8.97 2.73
CA ALA A 143 7.87 -9.23 2.82
C ALA A 143 7.30 -9.72 1.49
N ALA A 144 6.38 -10.68 1.53
CA ALA A 144 5.57 -11.08 0.38
C ALA A 144 4.13 -10.54 0.46
N ILE A 145 3.62 -10.11 -0.69
CA ILE A 145 2.20 -9.89 -0.88
C ILE A 145 1.50 -11.23 -1.10
N ILE A 146 0.31 -11.35 -0.52
CA ILE A 146 -0.55 -12.53 -0.66
C ILE A 146 -1.80 -12.22 -1.50
N HIS A 147 -1.95 -10.95 -1.88
CA HIS A 147 -2.99 -10.48 -2.77
C HIS A 147 -2.45 -9.33 -3.63
N PRO A 148 -2.67 -9.28 -4.96
CA PRO A 148 -2.14 -8.22 -5.82
C PRO A 148 -2.49 -6.79 -5.36
N TRP A 149 -3.68 -6.60 -4.77
CA TRP A 149 -4.13 -5.31 -4.23
C TRP A 149 -3.22 -4.71 -3.14
N GLU A 150 -2.41 -5.52 -2.47
CA GLU A 150 -1.49 -5.04 -1.43
C GLU A 150 -0.28 -4.29 -1.98
N SER A 151 0.02 -4.49 -3.27
CA SER A 151 1.11 -3.78 -3.96
C SER A 151 0.77 -2.32 -4.30
N ALA A 152 -0.51 -1.94 -4.21
CA ALA A 152 -1.06 -0.73 -4.84
C ALA A 152 -0.82 -0.63 -6.36
N ARG A 153 -0.50 -1.76 -7.01
CA ARG A 153 -0.28 -1.94 -8.46
C ARG A 153 -1.06 -3.16 -8.95
N PRO A 154 -2.37 -3.24 -8.68
CA PRO A 154 -3.15 -4.48 -8.79
C PRO A 154 -3.18 -5.05 -10.22
N ALA A 155 -3.03 -4.19 -11.25
CA ALA A 155 -3.02 -4.55 -12.66
C ALA A 155 -1.62 -4.73 -13.26
N ALA A 156 -0.56 -4.70 -12.44
CA ALA A 156 0.80 -4.90 -12.95
C ALA A 156 1.01 -6.33 -13.46
N ALA A 157 1.66 -6.44 -14.62
CA ALA A 157 1.99 -7.73 -15.24
C ALA A 157 2.94 -8.60 -14.39
N ASP A 158 3.54 -8.03 -13.33
CA ASP A 158 4.33 -8.74 -12.32
C ASP A 158 3.57 -9.92 -11.71
N TRP A 159 2.24 -9.82 -11.63
CA TRP A 159 1.40 -10.77 -10.92
C TRP A 159 0.83 -11.87 -11.82
N ASP A 160 0.80 -11.67 -13.14
CA ASP A 160 0.01 -12.49 -14.09
C ASP A 160 0.24 -13.99 -13.93
N ALA A 161 1.51 -14.42 -13.95
CA ALA A 161 1.87 -15.84 -13.88
C ALA A 161 1.52 -16.46 -12.52
N ALA A 162 1.75 -15.73 -11.42
CA ALA A 162 1.43 -16.18 -10.08
C ALA A 162 -0.08 -16.24 -9.86
N PHE A 163 -0.80 -15.21 -10.31
CA PHE A 163 -2.23 -15.06 -10.14
C PHE A 163 -3.02 -16.05 -10.99
N ALA A 164 -2.51 -16.45 -12.16
CA ALA A 164 -3.14 -17.46 -13.02
C ALA A 164 -3.44 -18.79 -12.30
N ARG A 165 -2.65 -19.15 -11.27
CA ARG A 165 -2.83 -20.36 -10.45
C ARG A 165 -3.95 -20.26 -9.42
N VAL A 166 -4.39 -19.05 -9.09
CA VAL A 166 -5.50 -18.84 -8.16
C VAL A 166 -6.80 -19.37 -8.80
N PRO A 167 -7.61 -20.14 -8.07
CA PRO A 167 -8.89 -20.62 -8.59
C PRO A 167 -9.90 -19.49 -8.86
N VAL A 168 -10.96 -19.82 -9.59
CA VAL A 168 -12.06 -18.89 -9.94
C VAL A 168 -13.44 -19.38 -9.53
N GLU A 169 -13.56 -20.65 -9.13
CA GLU A 169 -14.84 -21.31 -8.93
C GLU A 169 -15.37 -21.07 -7.51
N GLY A 170 -16.69 -21.01 -7.35
CA GLY A 170 -17.35 -20.94 -6.03
C GLY A 170 -17.48 -19.53 -5.45
N VAL A 171 -17.18 -18.50 -6.24
CA VAL A 171 -17.25 -17.09 -5.81
C VAL A 171 -18.22 -16.25 -6.64
N GLU A 172 -18.97 -16.86 -7.54
CA GLU A 172 -19.87 -16.20 -8.49
C GLU A 172 -20.91 -15.32 -7.78
N ALA A 173 -21.36 -15.74 -6.60
CA ALA A 173 -22.33 -15.01 -5.78
C ALA A 173 -21.79 -13.68 -5.22
N TYR A 174 -20.47 -13.48 -5.22
CA TYR A 174 -19.81 -12.28 -4.70
C TYR A 174 -19.34 -11.33 -5.79
N LEU A 175 -19.49 -11.72 -7.07
CA LEU A 175 -18.96 -10.96 -8.20
C LEU A 175 -19.96 -9.95 -8.74
N PRO A 176 -19.50 -8.76 -9.17
CA PRO A 176 -20.33 -7.84 -9.93
C PRO A 176 -20.67 -8.44 -11.30
N ALA A 177 -21.76 -7.97 -11.90
CA ALA A 177 -22.16 -8.39 -13.23
C ALA A 177 -21.05 -8.10 -14.26
N GLY A 178 -20.68 -9.10 -15.06
CA GLY A 178 -19.61 -8.98 -16.06
C GLY A 178 -18.18 -9.15 -15.53
N ALA A 179 -18.01 -9.55 -14.26
CA ALA A 179 -16.69 -9.81 -13.70
C ALA A 179 -15.88 -10.85 -14.51
N GLY A 180 -14.63 -10.51 -14.80
CA GLY A 180 -13.70 -11.41 -15.48
C GLY A 180 -12.93 -12.34 -14.54
N PRO A 181 -12.07 -13.22 -15.09
CA PRO A 181 -11.31 -14.20 -14.32
C PRO A 181 -10.34 -13.61 -13.29
N GLU A 182 -9.78 -12.43 -13.53
CA GLU A 182 -8.90 -11.73 -12.57
C GLU A 182 -9.69 -11.28 -11.33
N GLN A 183 -10.89 -10.76 -11.54
CA GLN A 183 -11.80 -10.37 -10.46
C GLN A 183 -12.22 -11.58 -9.64
N ALA A 184 -12.56 -12.69 -10.31
CA ALA A 184 -12.90 -13.96 -9.65
C ALA A 184 -11.77 -14.45 -8.75
N ARG A 185 -10.51 -14.37 -9.20
CA ARG A 185 -9.33 -14.75 -8.40
C ARG A 185 -9.13 -13.86 -7.18
N ALA A 186 -9.28 -12.55 -7.33
CA ALA A 186 -9.16 -11.61 -6.21
C ALA A 186 -10.21 -11.93 -5.14
N VAL A 187 -11.46 -12.14 -5.56
CA VAL A 187 -12.54 -12.53 -4.66
C VAL A 187 -12.32 -13.91 -4.05
N TRP A 188 -11.75 -14.86 -4.79
CA TRP A 188 -11.39 -16.18 -4.28
C TRP A 188 -10.36 -16.08 -3.15
N LEU A 189 -9.32 -15.27 -3.30
CA LEU A 189 -8.35 -15.05 -2.21
C LEU A 189 -9.03 -14.45 -0.98
N ILE A 190 -9.94 -13.48 -1.16
CA ILE A 190 -10.70 -12.88 -0.05
C ILE A 190 -11.58 -13.92 0.65
N GLU A 191 -12.30 -14.74 -0.12
CA GLU A 191 -13.09 -15.85 0.42
C GLU A 191 -12.20 -16.81 1.22
N ARG A 192 -11.04 -17.19 0.66
CA ARG A 192 -10.09 -18.08 1.30
C ARG A 192 -9.60 -17.52 2.63
N PHE A 193 -9.17 -16.26 2.66
CA PHE A 193 -8.68 -15.61 3.88
C PHE A 193 -9.78 -15.43 4.93
N ARG A 194 -10.99 -15.11 4.49
CA ARG A 194 -12.18 -15.05 5.34
C ARG A 194 -12.52 -16.43 5.93
N SER A 195 -12.37 -17.51 5.17
CA SER A 195 -12.58 -18.89 5.66
C SER A 195 -11.60 -19.30 6.76
N LEU A 196 -10.42 -18.65 6.78
CA LEU A 196 -9.38 -18.79 7.81
C LEU A 196 -9.53 -17.76 8.94
N GLY A 197 -10.67 -17.08 9.05
CA GLY A 197 -10.94 -16.11 10.11
C GLY A 197 -10.08 -14.84 10.07
N TRP A 198 -9.37 -14.59 8.96
CA TRP A 198 -8.35 -13.54 8.86
C TRP A 198 -7.20 -13.68 9.87
N GLU A 199 -6.85 -14.92 10.24
CA GLU A 199 -5.66 -15.21 11.06
C GLU A 199 -4.39 -14.96 10.25
N THR A 200 -3.86 -13.73 10.32
CA THR A 200 -2.80 -13.19 9.47
C THR A 200 -1.49 -14.00 9.49
N THR A 201 -1.23 -14.73 10.58
CA THR A 201 -0.07 -15.62 10.71
C THR A 201 -0.17 -16.87 9.84
N GLU A 202 -1.38 -17.29 9.47
CA GLU A 202 -1.62 -18.46 8.62
C GLU A 202 -1.78 -18.10 7.14
N LEU A 203 -2.14 -16.84 6.83
CA LEU A 203 -2.51 -16.45 5.47
C LEU A 203 -1.34 -16.53 4.48
N HIS A 204 -0.11 -16.27 4.93
CA HIS A 204 1.08 -16.32 4.07
C HIS A 204 1.30 -17.72 3.47
N ASP A 205 1.36 -18.75 4.31
CA ASP A 205 1.69 -20.10 3.88
C ASP A 205 0.50 -20.83 3.23
N THR A 206 -0.72 -20.30 3.39
CA THR A 206 -1.94 -20.90 2.83
C THR A 206 -2.42 -20.23 1.53
N SER A 207 -1.87 -19.09 1.15
CA SER A 207 -2.25 -18.38 -0.07
C SER A 207 -1.67 -19.06 -1.33
N PRO A 208 -2.48 -19.37 -2.37
CA PRO A 208 -1.98 -19.82 -3.66
C PRO A 208 -1.33 -18.70 -4.50
N PHE A 209 -1.28 -17.48 -3.97
CA PHE A 209 -0.52 -16.35 -4.47
C PHE A 209 0.39 -15.82 -3.36
N CYS A 210 1.70 -15.88 -3.58
CA CYS A 210 2.68 -15.37 -2.61
C CYS A 210 3.91 -14.87 -3.36
N VAL A 211 4.05 -13.55 -3.46
CA VAL A 211 5.09 -12.91 -4.28
C VAL A 211 5.85 -11.88 -3.46
N VAL A 212 7.17 -11.94 -3.46
CA VAL A 212 8.01 -10.85 -2.94
C VAL A 212 8.01 -9.73 -3.97
N ASP A 213 7.32 -8.64 -3.66
CA ASP A 213 7.29 -7.43 -4.49
C ASP A 213 8.50 -6.54 -4.14
N PRO A 214 9.46 -6.33 -5.06
CA PRO A 214 10.58 -5.43 -4.82
C PRO A 214 10.14 -3.98 -4.62
N GLY A 215 9.01 -3.57 -5.22
CA GLY A 215 8.44 -2.23 -5.05
C GLY A 215 7.93 -2.00 -3.63
N LEU A 216 7.11 -2.92 -3.12
CA LEU A 216 6.64 -2.87 -1.72
C LEU A 216 7.80 -2.88 -0.73
N ASN A 217 8.78 -3.76 -0.92
CA ASN A 217 9.94 -3.84 -0.01
C ASN A 217 10.82 -2.60 -0.07
N ALA A 218 10.99 -1.99 -1.26
CA ALA A 218 11.65 -0.70 -1.38
C ALA A 218 10.92 0.39 -0.59
N VAL A 219 9.59 0.42 -0.67
CA VAL A 219 8.80 1.38 0.08
C VAL A 219 8.90 1.15 1.58
N LEU A 220 8.90 -0.11 2.02
CA LEU A 220 9.10 -0.47 3.42
C LEU A 220 10.48 -0.03 3.93
N ILE A 221 11.55 -0.31 3.19
CA ILE A 221 12.91 0.10 3.52
C ILE A 221 12.96 1.62 3.75
N ARG A 222 12.44 2.39 2.78
CA ARG A 222 12.46 3.85 2.86
C ARG A 222 11.61 4.38 4.03
N SER A 223 10.43 3.80 4.24
CA SER A 223 9.55 4.16 5.35
C SER A 223 10.18 3.85 6.71
N CYS A 224 10.89 2.73 6.84
CA CYS A 224 11.66 2.39 8.04
C CYS A 224 12.80 3.39 8.29
N ASP A 225 13.58 3.76 7.26
CA ASP A 225 14.66 4.75 7.42
C ASP A 225 14.12 6.12 7.85
N ASP A 226 13.00 6.56 7.25
CA ASP A 226 12.36 7.83 7.61
C ASP A 226 11.74 7.79 9.01
N LEU A 227 11.08 6.69 9.38
CA LEU A 227 10.54 6.50 10.73
C LEU A 227 11.66 6.50 11.77
N ALA A 228 12.79 5.85 11.46
CA ALA A 228 13.93 5.78 12.36
C ALA A 228 14.55 7.14 12.63
N ALA A 229 14.74 7.95 11.58
CA ALA A 229 15.26 9.31 11.72
C ALA A 229 14.33 10.18 12.59
N LEU A 230 13.01 10.15 12.34
CA LEU A 230 12.06 10.88 13.18
C LEU A 230 12.05 10.37 14.63
N ALA A 231 12.15 9.06 14.82
CA ALA A 231 12.22 8.47 16.15
C ALA A 231 13.44 8.96 16.93
N GLU A 232 14.61 9.12 16.31
CA GLU A 232 15.78 9.73 16.95
C GLU A 232 15.54 11.19 17.34
N GLU A 233 14.99 11.99 16.42
CA GLU A 233 14.64 13.40 16.66
C GLU A 233 13.69 13.54 17.87
N LEU A 234 12.79 12.57 18.06
CA LEU A 234 11.80 12.54 19.15
C LEU A 234 12.24 11.72 20.38
N ASN A 235 13.51 11.33 20.47
CA ASN A 235 14.10 10.54 21.56
C ASN A 235 13.38 9.20 21.81
N GLN A 236 13.10 8.46 20.73
CA GLN A 236 12.54 7.10 20.71
C GLN A 236 13.57 6.09 20.17
N PRO A 237 14.69 5.83 20.89
CA PRO A 237 15.83 5.08 20.35
C PRO A 237 15.50 3.62 20.01
N GLU A 238 14.58 2.98 20.71
CA GLU A 238 14.17 1.59 20.45
C GLU A 238 13.46 1.47 19.09
N ILE A 239 12.53 2.38 18.80
CA ILE A 239 11.84 2.46 17.50
C ILE A 239 12.86 2.74 16.39
N ALA A 240 13.79 3.68 16.64
CA ALA A 240 14.82 4.01 15.66
C ALA A 240 15.68 2.79 15.28
N GLU A 241 16.14 2.05 16.29
CA GLU A 241 16.99 0.88 16.07
C GLU A 241 16.26 -0.30 15.42
N GLY A 242 15.01 -0.56 15.86
CA GLY A 242 14.18 -1.60 15.26
C GLY A 242 13.95 -1.37 13.76
N ASN A 243 13.63 -0.14 13.38
CA ASN A 243 13.38 0.20 11.99
C ASN A 243 14.65 0.19 11.13
N ARG A 244 15.78 0.65 11.66
CA ARG A 244 17.08 0.48 10.98
C ARG A 244 17.42 -0.99 10.74
N THR A 245 17.14 -1.85 11.72
CA THR A 245 17.39 -3.29 11.60
C THR A 245 16.53 -3.91 10.49
N ILE A 246 15.25 -3.55 10.43
CA ILE A 246 14.34 -3.99 9.36
C ILE A 246 14.87 -3.52 7.99
N ALA A 247 15.19 -2.23 7.85
CA ALA A 247 15.68 -1.66 6.60
C ALA A 247 17.01 -2.30 6.15
N ALA A 248 17.97 -2.47 7.06
CA ALA A 248 19.27 -3.06 6.75
C ALA A 248 19.14 -4.51 6.25
N ARG A 249 18.34 -5.32 6.94
CA ARG A 249 18.10 -6.72 6.56
C ARG A 249 17.41 -6.83 5.20
N ALA A 250 16.41 -5.98 4.96
CA ALA A 250 15.71 -5.96 3.68
C ALA A 250 16.64 -5.50 2.54
N ARG A 251 17.50 -4.50 2.75
CA ARG A 251 18.50 -4.07 1.76
C ARG A 251 19.48 -5.19 1.39
N GLU A 252 19.92 -5.97 2.37
CA GLU A 252 20.77 -7.14 2.14
C GLU A 252 20.03 -8.20 1.30
N ALA A 253 18.81 -8.56 1.70
CA ALA A 253 18.02 -9.59 1.02
C ALA A 253 17.56 -9.16 -0.40
N MET A 254 17.39 -7.85 -0.66
CA MET A 254 17.07 -7.34 -2.00
C MET A 254 18.15 -7.70 -3.03
N THR A 255 19.39 -7.97 -2.62
CA THR A 255 20.47 -8.37 -3.55
C THR A 255 20.16 -9.66 -4.31
N ASP A 256 19.40 -10.58 -3.70
CA ASP A 256 18.98 -11.83 -4.33
C ASP A 256 17.95 -11.62 -5.46
N LEU A 257 17.26 -10.47 -5.45
CA LEU A 257 16.31 -10.10 -6.49
C LEU A 257 16.95 -9.35 -7.66
N ALA A 258 18.21 -8.91 -7.53
CA ALA A 258 18.86 -8.05 -8.51
C ALA A 258 19.13 -8.80 -9.83
N GLN A 259 18.60 -8.28 -10.94
CA GLN A 259 18.76 -8.85 -12.28
C GLN A 259 18.86 -7.73 -13.31
N GLY A 260 19.90 -7.73 -14.16
CA GLY A 260 19.98 -6.84 -15.33
C GLY A 260 19.77 -5.34 -15.04
N GLY A 261 20.23 -4.84 -13.88
CA GLY A 261 20.10 -3.43 -13.48
C GLY A 261 18.75 -3.05 -12.86
N ARG A 262 17.90 -4.02 -12.53
CA ARG A 262 16.60 -3.87 -11.84
C ARG A 262 16.47 -4.96 -10.76
N TYR A 263 15.32 -5.01 -10.06
CA TYR A 263 15.00 -6.06 -9.10
C TYR A 263 13.76 -6.83 -9.56
N ALA A 264 13.90 -8.13 -9.75
CA ALA A 264 12.82 -9.00 -10.23
C ALA A 264 11.94 -9.48 -9.06
N PRO A 265 10.60 -9.50 -9.18
CA PRO A 265 9.76 -10.14 -8.18
C PRO A 265 10.09 -11.61 -8.02
N LEU A 266 9.95 -12.15 -6.81
CA LEU A 266 10.14 -13.58 -6.53
C LEU A 266 8.79 -14.22 -6.23
N ASP A 267 8.40 -15.19 -7.05
CA ASP A 267 7.28 -16.07 -6.75
C ASP A 267 7.72 -17.08 -5.68
N ARG A 268 7.29 -16.89 -4.43
CA ARG A 268 7.70 -17.75 -3.30
C ARG A 268 7.22 -19.18 -3.43
N ILE A 269 6.12 -19.40 -4.14
CA ILE A 269 5.54 -20.74 -4.31
C ILE A 269 6.42 -21.58 -5.23
N THR A 270 6.96 -20.98 -6.28
CA THR A 270 7.80 -21.69 -7.27
C THR A 270 9.29 -21.52 -7.02
N GLY A 271 9.69 -20.54 -6.20
CA GLY A 271 11.07 -20.15 -5.97
C GLY A 271 11.72 -19.48 -7.19
N GLN A 272 10.92 -19.04 -8.17
CA GLN A 272 11.42 -18.45 -9.42
C GLN A 272 11.28 -16.93 -9.41
N LEU A 273 12.31 -16.26 -9.92
CA LEU A 273 12.21 -14.84 -10.25
C LEU A 273 11.27 -14.66 -11.46
N ILE A 274 10.46 -13.62 -11.40
CA ILE A 274 9.52 -13.22 -12.45
C ILE A 274 10.24 -12.22 -13.35
N ASP A 275 10.44 -12.56 -14.62
CA ASP A 275 10.96 -11.62 -15.62
C ASP A 275 9.87 -10.63 -16.01
N SER A 276 9.74 -9.58 -15.21
CA SER A 276 8.89 -8.44 -15.48
C SER A 276 9.72 -7.16 -15.57
N ARG A 277 9.20 -6.18 -16.30
CA ARG A 277 9.85 -4.88 -16.48
C ARG A 277 8.89 -3.77 -16.16
N SER A 278 8.39 -3.74 -14.93
CA SER A 278 7.41 -2.75 -14.45
C SER A 278 8.08 -1.64 -13.62
N ALA A 279 7.29 -0.64 -13.22
CA ALA A 279 7.70 0.35 -12.23
C ALA A 279 8.17 -0.30 -10.91
N GLY A 280 7.54 -1.40 -10.49
CA GLY A 280 7.93 -2.17 -9.30
C GLY A 280 9.39 -2.60 -9.30
N THR A 281 9.93 -2.94 -10.48
CA THR A 281 11.31 -3.43 -10.62
C THR A 281 12.38 -2.35 -10.48
N VAL A 282 11.99 -1.07 -10.55
CA VAL A 282 12.88 0.09 -10.45
C VAL A 282 12.58 0.98 -9.24
N LEU A 283 11.43 0.81 -8.57
CA LEU A 283 11.12 1.44 -7.28
C LEU A 283 12.19 1.27 -6.19
N PRO A 284 13.01 0.21 -6.16
CA PRO A 284 14.19 0.15 -5.29
C PRO A 284 15.11 1.38 -5.36
N GLY A 285 15.15 2.09 -6.49
CA GLY A 285 15.86 3.37 -6.61
C GLY A 285 15.37 4.44 -5.63
N TRP A 286 14.07 4.47 -5.30
CA TRP A 286 13.50 5.39 -4.30
C TRP A 286 14.00 5.13 -2.87
N ALA A 287 14.36 3.88 -2.59
CA ALA A 287 15.02 3.48 -1.35
C ALA A 287 16.55 3.70 -1.42
N GLY A 288 17.10 4.25 -2.49
CA GLY A 288 18.54 4.43 -2.67
C GLY A 288 19.30 3.15 -3.03
N LEU A 289 18.60 2.10 -3.47
CA LEU A 289 19.25 0.91 -4.02
C LEU A 289 19.69 1.16 -5.47
N PRO A 290 20.80 0.56 -5.93
CA PRO A 290 21.30 0.81 -7.29
C PRO A 290 20.33 0.24 -8.33
N VAL A 291 19.87 1.12 -9.22
CA VAL A 291 19.06 0.78 -10.39
C VAL A 291 19.74 1.40 -11.60
N GLY A 292 20.02 0.58 -12.62
CA GLY A 292 20.72 0.98 -13.84
C GLY A 292 19.89 0.79 -15.11
N ALA A 293 18.66 0.30 -14.99
CA ALA A 293 17.76 0.07 -16.09
C ALA A 293 16.47 0.89 -15.95
N ASP A 294 15.87 1.25 -17.08
CA ASP A 294 14.58 1.93 -17.10
C ASP A 294 13.43 0.94 -16.80
N HIS A 295 12.31 1.48 -16.31
CA HIS A 295 11.03 0.77 -16.32
C HIS A 295 10.51 0.63 -17.76
N HIS A 296 9.60 -0.30 -17.99
CA HIS A 296 8.88 -0.39 -19.25
C HIS A 296 7.37 -0.54 -19.02
N GLY A 297 6.57 -0.01 -19.94
CA GLY A 297 5.11 -0.08 -19.83
C GLY A 297 4.49 0.99 -18.91
N PRO A 298 3.21 0.83 -18.55
CA PRO A 298 2.49 1.77 -17.69
C PRO A 298 3.13 1.88 -16.31
N VAL A 299 3.07 3.09 -15.74
CA VAL A 299 3.52 3.39 -14.38
C VAL A 299 2.34 3.96 -13.63
N GLU A 300 2.08 3.41 -12.44
CA GLU A 300 1.07 3.96 -11.55
C GLU A 300 1.46 5.40 -11.17
N PRO A 301 0.53 6.36 -11.17
CA PRO A 301 0.86 7.78 -10.95
C PRO A 301 1.60 8.04 -9.64
N TRP A 302 1.31 7.26 -8.60
CA TRP A 302 2.05 7.33 -7.35
C TRP A 302 3.51 6.85 -7.51
N ALA A 303 3.74 5.78 -8.26
CA ALA A 303 5.08 5.25 -8.50
C ALA A 303 5.89 6.19 -9.39
N ALA A 304 5.23 6.83 -10.37
CA ALA A 304 5.85 7.86 -11.21
C ALA A 304 6.33 9.05 -10.38
N ASP A 305 5.55 9.47 -9.38
CA ASP A 305 5.94 10.53 -8.45
C ASP A 305 7.18 10.15 -7.62
N LEU A 306 7.17 8.96 -6.99
CA LEU A 306 8.31 8.49 -6.20
C LEU A 306 9.58 8.31 -7.05
N LEU A 307 9.44 7.94 -8.32
CA LEU A 307 10.55 7.78 -9.26
C LEU A 307 11.01 9.10 -9.90
N GLY A 308 10.34 10.23 -9.63
CA GLY A 308 10.65 11.52 -10.25
C GLY A 308 10.36 11.56 -11.76
N LEU A 309 9.44 10.72 -12.24
CA LEU A 309 9.04 10.64 -13.65
C LEU A 309 7.89 11.61 -13.99
N SER A 310 7.25 12.18 -12.96
CA SER A 310 6.24 13.23 -13.12
C SER A 310 6.86 14.53 -13.64
N PRO A 311 6.20 15.29 -14.55
CA PRO A 311 6.71 16.55 -15.04
C PRO A 311 6.97 17.53 -13.88
N PRO A 312 8.02 18.37 -13.95
CA PRO A 312 8.32 19.35 -12.91
C PRO A 312 7.28 20.47 -12.93
N GLN A 313 6.17 20.26 -12.23
CA GLN A 313 5.16 21.27 -11.92
C GLN A 313 4.85 21.24 -10.42
N GLY A 314 5.85 21.52 -9.59
CA GLY A 314 5.70 21.62 -8.14
C GLY A 314 5.52 20.26 -7.45
N GLU A 315 5.91 20.18 -6.18
CA GLU A 315 6.02 18.97 -5.36
C GLU A 315 4.66 18.32 -4.95
N ASP A 316 3.65 18.29 -5.82
CA ASP A 316 2.29 18.02 -5.37
C ASP A 316 1.85 16.55 -5.51
N LEU A 317 2.09 15.82 -4.41
CA LEU A 317 1.45 14.54 -4.05
C LEU A 317 -0.09 14.59 -4.14
N LEU A 318 -0.67 15.79 -4.21
CA LEU A 318 -2.09 16.06 -4.46
C LEU A 318 -2.60 15.43 -5.75
N THR A 319 -1.82 15.51 -6.84
CA THR A 319 -2.21 14.90 -8.13
C THR A 319 -2.16 13.38 -8.03
N ALA A 320 -1.19 12.82 -7.30
CA ALA A 320 -1.12 11.39 -7.03
C ALA A 320 -2.27 10.89 -6.15
N ALA A 321 -2.67 11.64 -5.11
CA ALA A 321 -3.85 11.34 -4.26
C ALA A 321 -5.13 11.25 -5.09
N VAL A 322 -5.31 12.21 -5.98
CA VAL A 322 -6.51 12.37 -6.80
C VAL A 322 -6.58 11.33 -7.91
N ILE A 323 -5.44 11.01 -8.53
CA ILE A 323 -5.41 9.94 -9.53
C ILE A 323 -5.54 8.55 -8.86
N ALA A 324 -4.92 8.32 -7.71
CA ALA A 324 -5.12 7.11 -6.91
C ALA A 324 -6.59 6.94 -6.51
N GLY A 325 -7.29 8.02 -6.13
CA GLY A 325 -8.74 8.03 -5.90
C GLY A 325 -9.60 7.85 -7.16
N GLY A 326 -9.07 8.16 -8.33
CA GLY A 326 -9.71 7.90 -9.62
C GLY A 326 -9.83 6.41 -9.97
N PHE A 327 -8.98 5.54 -9.40
CA PHE A 327 -9.03 4.09 -9.61
C PHE A 327 -10.23 3.42 -8.92
N HIS A 328 -10.87 4.06 -7.93
CA HIS A 328 -12.11 3.56 -7.32
C HIS A 328 -13.39 3.88 -8.13
N ARG A 329 -13.29 4.46 -9.34
CA ARG A 329 -14.43 4.51 -10.27
C ARG A 329 -14.69 3.11 -10.84
N ALA A 330 -15.44 2.32 -10.07
CA ALA A 330 -16.07 1.06 -10.46
C ALA A 330 -17.20 1.25 -11.50
N ASP A 331 -16.93 1.99 -12.58
CA ASP A 331 -17.78 2.11 -13.78
C ASP A 331 -16.97 1.88 -15.08
N ALA A 332 -15.81 1.23 -15.01
CA ALA A 332 -15.09 0.77 -16.21
C ALA A 332 -15.67 -0.58 -16.69
N PRO A 333 -16.14 -0.69 -17.95
CA PRO A 333 -16.75 -1.91 -18.46
C PRO A 333 -15.74 -3.07 -18.50
N ALA A 334 -16.26 -4.28 -18.32
CA ALA A 334 -15.54 -5.54 -18.35
C ALA A 334 -14.60 -5.65 -19.57
N GLY A 335 -13.31 -5.48 -19.33
CA GLY A 335 -12.28 -5.61 -20.36
C GLY A 335 -11.00 -4.93 -19.92
N LYS A 336 -10.08 -5.73 -19.37
CA LYS A 336 -8.67 -5.41 -19.13
C LYS A 336 -8.31 -3.93 -19.28
N THR A 337 -8.42 -3.13 -18.22
CA THR A 337 -7.55 -1.95 -18.06
C THR A 337 -7.59 -1.41 -16.63
N VAL A 338 -6.41 -1.50 -16.00
CA VAL A 338 -5.74 -0.66 -14.98
C VAL A 338 -6.45 -0.40 -13.66
#